data_AF-A0A496Z9Q2-F1
#
_entry.id   AF-A0A496Z9Q2-F1
#
_cell.length_a   1.000
_cell.length_b   1.000
_cell.length_c   1.000
_cell.angle_alpha   90.00
_cell.angle_beta   90.00
_cell.angle_gamma   90.00
#
_symmetry.space_group_name_H-M   'P 1'
#
loop_
_entity.id
_entity.type
_entity.pdbx_description
1 polymer ?
#
loop_
_entity_poly.entity_id
_entity_poly.type
_entity_poly.pdbx_seq_one_letter_code
_entity_poly.pdbx_strand_id
1 'polypeptide(L)'
;MNRAICSGKFQIKGIDFKVLSDDEITDIHYASLEILEKTGVYVEDDDAVDLFHSIGCRVDDNKRIVKIPHYLVEKAIRTAPSRIVLGARNHDKSFIMEGKRVTFTSFGEGVSVVDINTGEIRDSTKKDLAAGTRLMDALDAYGVCHRPVSSLDVDPTAYTLHNYEALVHNTDKPVSLGPGDGKGLEKIYQMSAIIAGGEDTLVDNPLICASTCPVTPLRLVKHCCEIGMKAAELSIPVRFTTMALAGATSPITLAGTQAVQKCRISRLCGDAPGCSTRSPRDLQQFNDFDGSKKRRSCGGFSGNGVICCHERPNGPILQSAFLERRDVDG
;
A
#
# COMPACT_ATOMS: atom_id res chain seq x y z
N MET A 1 20.25 5.07 -9.45
CA MET A 1 18.87 4.61 -9.77
C MET A 1 18.98 3.28 -10.49
N ASN A 2 18.52 2.17 -9.89
CA ASN A 2 18.49 0.88 -10.59
C ASN A 2 17.40 0.87 -11.69
N ARG A 3 17.63 1.60 -12.78
CA ARG A 3 17.26 1.11 -14.09
C ARG A 3 18.18 -0.06 -14.36
N ALA A 4 17.87 -1.25 -13.83
CA ALA A 4 18.68 -2.43 -14.10
C ALA A 4 18.60 -2.76 -15.61
N ILE A 5 19.48 -2.13 -16.38
CA ILE A 5 19.87 -2.49 -17.73
C ILE A 5 21.40 -2.53 -17.70
N CYS A 6 21.92 -3.66 -17.25
CA CYS A 6 23.21 -4.11 -17.74
C CYS A 6 22.89 -5.05 -18.90
N SER A 7 23.52 -4.80 -20.06
CA SER A 7 23.59 -5.78 -21.15
C SER A 7 24.03 -7.13 -20.57
N GLY A 8 23.18 -8.15 -20.71
CA GLY A 8 23.42 -9.50 -20.19
C GLY A 8 22.62 -9.95 -18.94
N LYS A 9 21.59 -9.23 -18.47
CA LYS A 9 20.77 -9.66 -17.31
C LYS A 9 19.38 -10.21 -17.67
N PHE A 10 19.03 -11.34 -17.05
CA PHE A 10 17.69 -11.93 -17.02
C PHE A 10 16.71 -10.98 -16.31
N GLN A 11 15.80 -10.35 -17.05
CA GLN A 11 14.63 -9.70 -16.46
C GLN A 11 13.60 -10.79 -16.13
N ILE A 12 13.20 -10.91 -14.87
CA ILE A 12 11.99 -11.67 -14.52
C ILE A 12 10.80 -10.82 -14.96
N LYS A 13 10.45 -10.93 -16.25
CA LYS A 13 9.15 -10.50 -16.73
C LYS A 13 8.15 -11.52 -16.23
N GLY A 14 7.17 -11.07 -15.45
CA GLY A 14 6.07 -11.93 -15.01
C GLY A 14 5.38 -12.59 -16.21
N ILE A 15 5.00 -13.84 -16.02
CA ILE A 15 4.14 -14.56 -16.96
C ILE A 15 2.70 -14.19 -16.65
N ASP A 16 1.91 -13.95 -17.70
CA ASP A 16 0.49 -13.71 -17.57
C ASP A 16 -0.24 -15.04 -17.74
N PHE A 17 -0.96 -15.49 -16.71
CA PHE A 17 -1.75 -16.72 -16.74
C PHE A 17 -3.21 -16.35 -16.51
N LYS A 18 -3.93 -16.15 -17.62
CA LYS A 18 -5.31 -15.70 -17.61
C LYS A 18 -6.26 -16.87 -17.39
N VAL A 19 -6.77 -16.99 -16.17
CA VAL A 19 -7.73 -18.04 -15.77
C VAL A 19 -9.19 -17.60 -15.98
N LEU A 20 -9.43 -16.29 -16.01
CA LEU A 20 -10.75 -15.69 -16.22
C LEU A 20 -10.81 -14.99 -17.57
N SER A 21 -11.96 -15.10 -18.24
CA SER A 21 -12.30 -14.30 -19.42
C SER A 21 -12.44 -12.81 -19.06
N ASP A 22 -12.40 -11.94 -20.08
CA ASP A 22 -12.61 -10.50 -19.87
C ASP A 22 -14.01 -10.19 -19.34
N ASP A 23 -15.01 -10.97 -19.76
CA ASP A 23 -16.39 -10.84 -19.29
C ASP A 23 -16.49 -11.20 -17.79
N GLU A 24 -15.86 -12.30 -17.36
CA GLU A 24 -15.82 -12.68 -15.93
C GLU A 24 -15.07 -11.65 -15.07
N ILE A 25 -14.00 -11.05 -15.59
CA ILE A 25 -13.28 -9.98 -14.90
C ILE A 25 -14.19 -8.75 -14.74
N THR A 26 -14.96 -8.43 -15.77
CA THR A 26 -15.91 -7.32 -15.80
C THR A 26 -17.06 -7.55 -14.83
N ASP A 27 -17.61 -8.77 -14.79
CA ASP A 27 -18.67 -9.16 -13.84
C ASP A 27 -18.21 -9.02 -12.39
N ILE A 28 -17.00 -9.49 -12.07
CA ILE A 28 -16.42 -9.32 -10.73
C ILE A 28 -16.24 -7.85 -10.38
N HIS A 29 -15.77 -7.04 -11.34
CA HIS A 29 -15.61 -5.59 -11.15
C HIS A 29 -16.95 -4.90 -10.86
N TYR A 30 -17.98 -5.17 -11.65
CA TYR A 30 -19.32 -4.61 -11.43
C TYR A 30 -19.93 -5.08 -10.11
N ALA A 31 -19.74 -6.35 -9.73
CA ALA A 31 -20.15 -6.84 -8.42
C ALA A 31 -19.46 -6.07 -7.28
N SER A 32 -18.16 -5.76 -7.41
CA SER A 32 -17.45 -4.94 -6.42
C SER A 32 -18.02 -3.52 -6.32
N LEU A 33 -18.30 -2.88 -7.44
CA LEU A 33 -18.88 -1.53 -7.44
C LEU A 33 -20.29 -1.53 -6.83
N GLU A 34 -21.11 -2.55 -7.14
CA GLU A 34 -22.43 -2.72 -6.56
C GLU A 34 -22.37 -2.91 -5.04
N ILE A 35 -21.42 -3.71 -4.54
CA ILE A 35 -21.19 -3.89 -3.10
C ILE A 35 -20.84 -2.55 -2.45
N LEU A 36 -19.92 -1.78 -3.04
CA LEU A 36 -19.52 -0.48 -2.52
C LEU A 36 -20.66 0.55 -2.51
N GLU A 37 -21.53 0.55 -3.52
CA GLU A 37 -22.63 1.50 -3.60
C GLU A 37 -23.84 1.09 -2.75
N LYS A 38 -24.23 -0.19 -2.76
CA LYS A 38 -25.46 -0.66 -2.09
C LYS A 38 -25.21 -1.04 -0.63
N THR A 39 -24.17 -1.82 -0.37
CA THR A 39 -23.80 -2.31 0.97
C THR A 39 -23.00 -1.24 1.71
N GLY A 40 -21.99 -0.68 1.05
CA GLY A 40 -21.08 0.29 1.64
C GLY A 40 -20.02 -0.36 2.55
N VAL A 41 -19.19 0.49 3.15
CA VAL A 41 -18.08 0.09 4.03
C VAL A 41 -18.23 0.80 5.37
N TYR A 42 -18.00 0.05 6.45
CA TYR A 42 -18.00 0.60 7.78
C TYR A 42 -16.70 1.36 8.05
N VAL A 43 -16.79 2.62 8.51
CA VAL A 43 -15.63 3.49 8.74
C VAL A 43 -15.58 3.95 10.21
N GLU A 44 -14.49 3.59 10.89
CA GLU A 44 -14.30 3.87 12.33
C GLU A 44 -13.77 5.27 12.64
N ASP A 45 -13.14 5.92 11.68
CA ASP A 45 -12.51 7.22 11.88
C ASP A 45 -13.44 8.34 11.43
N ASP A 46 -13.64 9.34 12.29
CA ASP A 46 -14.59 10.44 12.03
C ASP A 46 -14.07 11.35 10.91
N ASP A 47 -12.78 11.69 10.91
CA ASP A 47 -12.15 12.51 9.87
C ASP A 47 -12.26 11.84 8.49
N ALA A 48 -12.09 10.52 8.44
CA ALA A 48 -12.30 9.76 7.20
C ALA A 48 -13.75 9.77 6.73
N VAL A 49 -14.73 9.70 7.65
CA VAL A 49 -16.16 9.80 7.31
C VAL A 49 -16.48 11.17 6.71
N ASP A 50 -15.98 12.24 7.34
CA ASP A 50 -16.15 13.61 6.84
C ASP A 50 -15.50 13.80 5.48
N LEU A 51 -14.32 13.24 5.27
CA LEU A 51 -13.66 13.23 3.96
C LEU A 51 -14.53 12.53 2.92
N PHE A 52 -15.05 11.34 3.19
CA PHE A 52 -15.95 10.63 2.29
C PHE A 52 -17.21 11.42 1.97
N HIS A 53 -17.81 12.06 2.97
CA HIS A 53 -18.97 12.92 2.77
C HIS A 53 -18.62 14.11 1.86
N SER A 54 -17.47 14.75 2.08
CA SER A 54 -17.02 15.92 1.30
C SER A 54 -16.78 15.62 -0.19
N ILE A 55 -16.38 14.39 -0.52
CA ILE A 55 -16.14 13.95 -1.92
C ILE A 55 -17.40 13.41 -2.60
N GLY A 56 -18.55 13.44 -1.92
CA GLY A 56 -19.85 13.07 -2.48
C GLY A 56 -20.27 11.60 -2.24
N CYS A 57 -19.65 10.90 -1.29
CA CYS A 57 -20.17 9.62 -0.83
C CYS A 57 -21.40 9.81 0.06
N ARG A 58 -22.29 8.82 0.08
CA ARG A 58 -23.46 8.83 0.95
C ARG A 58 -23.09 8.19 2.29
N VAL A 59 -23.22 8.94 3.37
CA VAL A 59 -22.91 8.46 4.72
C VAL A 59 -24.21 8.19 5.47
N ASP A 60 -24.32 7.01 6.09
CA ASP A 60 -25.34 6.71 7.10
C ASP A 60 -24.69 6.90 8.48
N ASP A 61 -24.84 8.10 9.05
CA ASP A 61 -24.20 8.50 10.32
C ASP A 61 -24.58 7.58 11.49
N ASN A 62 -25.81 7.05 11.50
CA ASN A 62 -26.29 6.17 12.56
C ASN A 62 -25.55 4.82 12.57
N LYS A 63 -25.07 4.36 11.40
CA LYS A 63 -24.41 3.07 11.24
C LYS A 63 -22.92 3.19 10.93
N ARG A 64 -22.42 4.42 10.72
CA ARG A 64 -21.06 4.72 10.22
C ARG A 64 -20.74 3.96 8.93
N ILE A 65 -21.74 3.80 8.05
CA ILE A 65 -21.59 3.12 6.76
C ILE A 65 -21.45 4.18 5.68
N VAL A 66 -20.34 4.13 4.96
CA VAL A 66 -20.08 4.95 3.78
C VAL A 66 -20.41 4.15 2.53
N LYS A 67 -21.38 4.63 1.76
CA LYS A 67 -21.75 4.10 0.45
C LYS A 67 -21.07 4.92 -0.63
N ILE A 68 -20.35 4.23 -1.50
CA ILE A 68 -19.44 4.85 -2.45
C ILE A 68 -20.00 4.67 -3.86
N PRO A 69 -20.38 5.76 -4.53
CA PRO A 69 -20.81 5.70 -5.92
C PRO A 69 -19.72 5.17 -6.85
N HIS A 70 -20.13 4.36 -7.83
CA HIS A 70 -19.23 3.75 -8.81
C HIS A 70 -18.31 4.76 -9.52
N TYR A 71 -18.83 5.95 -9.84
CA TYR A 71 -18.08 6.98 -10.57
C TYR A 71 -16.88 7.53 -9.78
N LEU A 72 -16.95 7.55 -8.45
CA LEU A 72 -15.83 7.95 -7.60
C LEU A 72 -14.74 6.89 -7.59
N VAL A 73 -15.12 5.61 -7.55
CA VAL A 73 -14.17 4.49 -7.64
C VAL A 73 -13.44 4.51 -8.97
N GLU A 74 -14.16 4.65 -10.08
CA GLU A 74 -13.60 4.75 -11.43
C GLU A 74 -12.67 5.96 -11.58
N LYS A 75 -13.06 7.11 -11.02
CA LYS A 75 -12.22 8.31 -11.01
C LYS A 75 -10.91 8.05 -10.27
N ALA A 76 -10.98 7.45 -9.08
CA ALA A 76 -9.81 7.12 -8.27
C ALA A 76 -8.89 6.09 -8.96
N ILE A 77 -9.45 5.11 -9.67
CA ILE A 77 -8.66 4.15 -10.47
C ILE A 77 -7.92 4.86 -11.60
N ARG A 78 -8.59 5.77 -12.31
CA ARG A 78 -7.99 6.49 -13.45
C ARG A 78 -6.88 7.46 -13.05
N THR A 79 -6.91 7.99 -11.83
CA THR A 79 -5.85 8.86 -11.30
C THR A 79 -4.68 8.06 -10.71
N ALA A 80 -4.81 6.73 -10.56
CA ALA A 80 -3.74 5.91 -10.02
C ALA A 80 -2.51 5.86 -10.96
N PRO A 81 -1.29 6.07 -10.43
CA PRO A 81 -0.09 6.03 -11.25
C PRO A 81 0.17 4.60 -11.69
N SER A 82 0.46 4.40 -12.98
CA SER A 82 0.87 3.11 -13.55
C SER A 82 2.31 2.73 -13.19
N ARG A 83 3.06 3.66 -12.57
CA ARG A 83 4.45 3.51 -12.17
C ARG A 83 4.66 4.09 -10.77
N ILE A 84 5.22 3.27 -9.87
CA ILE A 84 5.56 3.66 -8.49
C ILE A 84 7.06 3.42 -8.27
N VAL A 85 7.74 4.38 -7.64
CA VAL A 85 9.13 4.22 -7.21
C VAL A 85 9.14 3.89 -5.73
N LEU A 86 9.76 2.76 -5.39
CA LEU A 86 10.11 2.41 -4.01
C LEU A 86 11.56 2.84 -3.79
N GLY A 87 11.72 3.93 -3.04
CA GLY A 87 13.02 4.52 -2.78
C GLY A 87 13.86 3.68 -1.83
N ALA A 88 15.17 3.77 -2.00
CA ALA A 88 16.16 3.05 -1.23
C ALA A 88 17.20 4.04 -0.71
N ARG A 89 17.83 3.72 0.42
CA ARG A 89 18.94 4.55 0.94
C ARG A 89 20.11 4.53 -0.03
N ASN A 90 20.39 3.38 -0.62
CA ASN A 90 21.24 3.29 -1.79
C ASN A 90 20.37 3.48 -3.03
N HIS A 91 20.47 4.64 -3.70
CA HIS A 91 19.69 4.95 -4.90
C HIS A 91 19.85 3.92 -6.03
N ASP A 92 20.94 3.16 -6.04
CA ASP A 92 21.14 2.06 -6.99
C ASP A 92 20.42 0.79 -6.61
N LYS A 93 19.71 0.75 -5.49
CA LYS A 93 18.83 -0.36 -5.10
C LYS A 93 17.35 0.02 -5.11
N SER A 94 17.00 1.25 -5.46
CA SER A 94 15.59 1.66 -5.62
C SER A 94 14.87 0.76 -6.62
N PHE A 95 13.63 0.39 -6.31
CA PHE A 95 12.83 -0.51 -7.12
C PHE A 95 11.69 0.24 -7.81
N ILE A 96 11.54 0.03 -9.12
CA ILE A 96 10.46 0.63 -9.90
C ILE A 96 9.39 -0.44 -10.12
N MET A 97 8.22 -0.22 -9.53
CA MET A 97 7.03 -1.03 -9.75
C MET A 97 6.27 -0.48 -10.96
N GLU A 98 6.41 -1.18 -12.07
CA GLU A 98 5.85 -0.79 -13.38
C GLU A 98 5.76 -2.04 -14.25
N GLY A 99 4.70 -2.17 -15.04
CA GLY A 99 4.65 -3.26 -16.02
C GLY A 99 4.60 -4.64 -15.38
N LYS A 100 5.21 -5.58 -16.09
CA LYS A 100 5.37 -6.98 -15.67
C LYS A 100 6.61 -7.18 -14.79
N ARG A 101 7.12 -6.13 -14.13
CA ARG A 101 8.26 -6.26 -13.20
C ARG A 101 7.78 -6.93 -11.92
N VAL A 102 8.49 -7.99 -11.53
CA VAL A 102 8.23 -8.75 -10.32
C VAL A 102 9.46 -8.67 -9.43
N THR A 103 9.22 -8.62 -8.12
CA THR A 103 10.26 -8.75 -7.09
C THR A 103 9.74 -9.62 -5.97
N PHE A 104 10.65 -10.25 -5.24
CA PHE A 104 10.32 -10.88 -3.98
C PHE A 104 10.50 -9.87 -2.83
N THR A 105 9.71 -10.11 -1.79
CA THR A 105 9.79 -9.47 -0.48
C THR A 105 9.42 -10.50 0.55
N SER A 106 9.83 -10.30 1.79
CA SER A 106 9.30 -11.09 2.91
C SER A 106 7.83 -10.79 3.14
N PHE A 107 7.17 -11.75 3.76
CA PHE A 107 5.94 -11.49 4.50
C PHE A 107 6.28 -11.11 5.93
N GLY A 108 5.43 -10.29 6.55
CA GLY A 108 5.79 -9.57 7.78
C GLY A 108 4.93 -9.87 9.00
N GLU A 109 5.30 -9.19 10.09
CA GLU A 109 4.58 -9.20 11.37
C GLU A 109 4.59 -10.53 12.14
N GLY A 110 5.60 -11.36 11.92
CA GLY A 110 5.86 -12.51 12.78
C GLY A 110 6.08 -12.07 14.23
N VAL A 111 5.23 -12.55 15.14
CA VAL A 111 5.34 -12.30 16.59
C VAL A 111 6.24 -13.31 17.29
N SER A 112 6.40 -14.50 16.69
CA SER A 112 7.22 -15.58 17.23
C SER A 112 8.26 -16.03 16.21
N VAL A 113 9.40 -16.50 16.70
CA VAL A 113 10.48 -17.07 15.91
C VAL A 113 10.82 -18.47 16.41
N VAL A 114 11.23 -19.33 15.49
CA VAL A 114 11.87 -20.61 15.83
C VAL A 114 13.36 -20.33 15.98
N ASP A 115 13.91 -20.57 17.17
CA ASP A 115 15.34 -20.44 17.40
C ASP A 115 16.09 -21.49 16.58
N ILE A 116 17.05 -21.05 15.76
CA ILE A 116 17.76 -21.93 14.82
C ILE A 116 18.63 -22.96 15.56
N ASN A 117 19.08 -22.65 16.78
CA ASN A 117 19.97 -23.54 17.53
C ASN A 117 19.19 -24.54 18.37
N THR A 118 18.11 -24.10 19.03
CA THR A 118 17.34 -24.96 19.96
C THR A 118 16.09 -25.57 19.34
N GLY A 119 15.56 -24.98 18.26
CA GLY A 119 14.29 -25.36 17.66
C GLY A 119 13.07 -24.90 18.46
N GLU A 120 13.25 -24.17 19.56
CA GLU A 120 12.16 -23.70 20.40
C GLU A 120 11.48 -22.47 19.81
N ILE A 121 10.16 -22.35 20.03
CA ILE A 121 9.38 -21.18 19.64
C ILE A 121 9.45 -20.17 20.79
N ARG A 122 9.88 -18.96 20.47
CA ARG A 122 9.92 -17.83 21.41
C ARG A 122 9.44 -16.54 20.77
N ASP A 123 9.19 -15.53 21.59
CA ASP A 123 8.85 -14.20 21.09
C ASP A 123 10.01 -13.60 20.29
N SER A 124 9.62 -12.83 19.27
CA SER A 124 10.52 -12.11 18.39
C SER A 124 11.12 -10.88 19.07
N THR A 125 12.40 -10.65 18.82
CA THR A 125 13.16 -9.52 19.36
C THR A 125 13.65 -8.60 18.23
N LYS A 126 14.06 -7.38 18.57
CA LYS A 126 14.71 -6.45 17.64
C LYS A 126 15.97 -7.05 17.02
N LYS A 127 16.67 -7.93 17.75
CA LYS A 127 17.84 -8.67 17.22
C LYS A 127 17.43 -9.66 16.13
N ASP A 128 16.31 -10.35 16.29
CA ASP A 128 15.77 -11.26 15.27
C ASP A 128 15.35 -10.47 14.03
N LEU A 129 14.72 -9.31 14.22
CA LEU A 129 14.39 -8.41 13.11
C LEU A 129 15.64 -7.97 12.34
N ALA A 130 16.70 -7.54 13.04
CA ALA A 130 17.96 -7.18 12.41
C ALA A 130 18.59 -8.36 11.64
N ALA A 131 18.56 -9.57 12.21
CA ALA A 131 19.07 -10.77 11.57
C ALA A 131 18.28 -11.15 10.31
N GLY A 132 16.94 -11.15 10.39
CA GLY A 132 16.07 -11.39 9.24
C GLY A 132 16.23 -10.33 8.15
N THR A 133 16.47 -9.07 8.55
CA THR A 133 16.77 -7.97 7.61
C THR A 133 18.04 -8.22 6.83
N ARG A 134 19.14 -8.58 7.51
CA ARG A 134 20.42 -8.91 6.85
C ARG A 134 20.29 -10.09 5.90
N LEU A 135 19.48 -11.10 6.26
CA LEU A 135 19.20 -12.23 5.38
C LEU A 135 18.53 -11.77 4.08
N MET A 136 17.48 -10.94 4.17
CA MET A 136 16.82 -10.42 2.96
C MET A 136 17.72 -9.48 2.16
N ASP A 137 18.59 -8.72 2.82
CA ASP A 137 19.55 -7.85 2.16
C ASP A 137 20.56 -8.68 1.32
N ALA A 138 21.04 -9.79 1.86
CA ALA A 138 21.97 -10.70 1.18
C ALA A 138 21.35 -11.46 0.00
N LEU A 139 20.02 -11.55 -0.10
CA LEU A 139 19.33 -12.26 -1.19
C LEU A 139 19.07 -11.34 -2.38
N ASP A 140 19.75 -11.57 -3.51
CA ASP A 140 19.60 -10.79 -4.74
C ASP A 140 18.19 -10.81 -5.33
N ALA A 141 17.44 -11.89 -5.11
CA ALA A 141 16.06 -12.03 -5.57
C ALA A 141 15.08 -11.08 -4.85
N TYR A 142 15.45 -10.60 -3.66
CA TYR A 142 14.63 -9.69 -2.86
C TYR A 142 14.97 -8.25 -3.22
N GLY A 143 14.10 -7.60 -3.99
CA GLY A 143 14.22 -6.19 -4.36
C GLY A 143 13.57 -5.23 -3.36
N VAL A 144 12.76 -5.72 -2.42
CA VAL A 144 12.16 -4.92 -1.34
C VAL A 144 12.27 -5.67 -0.02
N CYS A 145 12.57 -4.95 1.04
CA CYS A 145 12.69 -5.44 2.40
C CYS A 145 11.43 -5.06 3.19
N HIS A 146 10.46 -5.97 3.25
CA HIS A 146 9.37 -5.83 4.19
C HIS A 146 9.79 -6.33 5.58
N ARG A 147 9.29 -5.71 6.65
CA ARG A 147 9.59 -6.11 8.03
C ARG A 147 9.18 -7.57 8.29
N PRO A 148 10.10 -8.52 8.54
CA PRO A 148 9.76 -9.95 8.70
C PRO A 148 9.11 -10.28 10.04
N VAL A 149 9.64 -9.70 11.13
CA VAL A 149 9.19 -9.97 12.51
C VAL A 149 9.00 -8.67 13.29
N SER A 150 8.28 -8.73 14.40
CA SER A 150 8.08 -7.59 15.30
C SER A 150 9.17 -7.54 16.36
N SER A 151 9.55 -6.34 16.81
CA SER A 151 10.37 -6.18 18.00
C SER A 151 9.44 -6.20 19.22
N LEU A 152 9.25 -7.34 19.89
CA LEU A 152 8.40 -7.45 21.08
C LEU A 152 9.16 -7.20 22.39
N ASP A 153 10.48 -7.09 22.32
CA ASP A 153 11.40 -6.80 23.43
C ASP A 153 11.54 -5.29 23.74
N VAL A 154 10.74 -4.45 23.08
CA VAL A 154 10.74 -2.98 23.24
C VAL A 154 9.35 -2.48 23.64
N ASP A 155 9.27 -1.21 24.02
CA ASP A 155 7.99 -0.60 24.42
C ASP A 155 6.93 -0.69 23.30
N PRO A 156 5.72 -1.23 23.57
CA PRO A 156 4.66 -1.40 22.57
C PRO A 156 4.18 -0.10 21.92
N THR A 157 4.42 1.07 22.52
CA THR A 157 4.06 2.36 21.92
C THR A 157 5.11 2.86 20.92
N ALA A 158 6.36 2.40 21.04
CA ALA A 158 7.49 2.81 20.20
C ALA A 158 8.00 1.69 19.27
N TYR A 159 7.41 0.49 19.34
CA TYR A 159 7.92 -0.68 18.62
C TYR A 159 8.00 -0.49 17.10
N THR A 160 7.11 0.28 16.48
CA THR A 160 7.15 0.58 15.03
C THR A 160 8.36 1.42 14.65
N LEU A 161 8.78 2.34 15.53
CA LEU A 161 9.99 3.15 15.34
C LEU A 161 11.24 2.29 15.47
N HIS A 162 11.29 1.42 16.49
CA HIS A 162 12.39 0.46 16.64
C HIS A 162 12.46 -0.55 15.50
N ASN A 163 11.31 -0.95 14.94
CA ASN A 163 11.26 -1.78 13.76
C ASN A 163 11.86 -1.06 12.55
N TYR A 164 11.46 0.19 12.31
CA TYR A 164 12.00 0.98 11.21
C TYR A 164 13.51 1.21 11.36
N GLU A 165 13.95 1.60 12.55
CA GLU A 165 15.36 1.75 12.93
C GLU A 165 16.15 0.46 12.61
N ALA A 166 15.67 -0.70 13.06
CA ALA A 166 16.33 -1.98 12.81
C ALA A 166 16.44 -2.29 11.30
N LEU A 167 15.41 -1.96 10.51
CA LEU A 167 15.42 -2.17 9.06
C LEU A 167 16.47 -1.29 8.38
N VAL A 168 16.41 0.03 8.58
CA VAL A 168 17.33 0.96 7.91
C VAL A 168 18.78 0.79 8.34
N HIS A 169 19.05 0.25 9.53
CA HIS A 169 20.42 -0.08 9.93
C HIS A 169 20.98 -1.32 9.24
N ASN A 170 20.14 -2.25 8.77
CA ASN A 170 20.56 -3.56 8.30
C ASN A 170 20.32 -3.81 6.81
N THR A 171 19.69 -2.89 6.09
CA THR A 171 19.57 -2.92 4.63
C THR A 171 19.71 -1.51 4.04
N ASP A 172 20.14 -1.44 2.79
CA ASP A 172 20.11 -0.24 1.96
C ASP A 172 19.12 -0.35 0.78
N LYS A 173 18.34 -1.44 0.72
CA LYS A 173 17.20 -1.67 -0.21
C LYS A 173 15.95 -0.88 0.24
N PRO A 174 14.91 -0.78 -0.61
CA PRO A 174 13.63 -0.18 -0.21
C PRO A 174 13.00 -0.91 0.97
N VAL A 175 12.49 -0.15 1.94
CA VAL A 175 11.89 -0.69 3.17
C VAL A 175 10.37 -0.54 3.14
N SER A 176 9.66 -1.55 3.62
CA SER A 176 8.21 -1.48 3.85
C SER A 176 7.86 -1.99 5.25
N LEU A 177 6.96 -1.29 5.96
CA LEU A 177 6.42 -1.76 7.23
C LEU A 177 5.05 -1.16 7.52
N GLY A 178 4.32 -1.77 8.46
CA GLY A 178 3.16 -1.17 9.09
C GLY A 178 3.60 -0.13 10.13
N PRO A 179 3.20 1.15 10.01
CA PRO A 179 3.60 2.20 10.94
C PRO A 179 2.78 2.19 12.26
N GLY A 180 1.77 1.32 12.37
CA GLY A 180 0.87 1.22 13.52
C GLY A 180 -0.32 2.17 13.37
N ASP A 181 -0.06 3.47 13.32
CA ASP A 181 -1.06 4.53 13.19
C ASP A 181 -0.52 5.73 12.38
N GLY A 182 -1.32 6.80 12.23
CA GLY A 182 -0.90 8.00 11.49
C GLY A 182 0.29 8.73 12.15
N LYS A 183 0.35 8.77 13.49
CA LYS A 183 1.44 9.43 14.24
C LYS A 183 2.76 8.67 14.11
N GLY A 184 2.70 7.34 14.11
CA GLY A 184 3.82 6.46 13.85
C GLY A 184 4.36 6.68 12.44
N LEU A 185 3.48 6.83 11.45
CA LEU A 185 3.90 7.12 10.08
C LEU A 185 4.63 8.46 9.97
N GLU A 186 4.11 9.51 10.61
CA GLU A 186 4.73 10.83 10.63
C GLU A 186 6.13 10.80 11.27
N LYS A 187 6.29 10.11 12.40
CA LYS A 187 7.60 9.93 13.04
C LYS A 187 8.57 9.13 12.18
N ILE A 188 8.10 8.07 11.52
CA ILE A 188 8.93 7.29 10.60
C ILE A 188 9.33 8.13 9.38
N TYR A 189 8.44 8.98 8.87
CA TYR A 189 8.76 9.94 7.81
C TYR A 189 9.84 10.93 8.25
N GLN A 190 9.76 11.47 9.47
CA GLN A 190 10.81 12.34 10.03
C GLN A 190 12.15 11.62 10.15
N MET A 191 12.17 10.36 10.63
CA MET A 191 13.37 9.53 10.64
C MET A 191 13.92 9.31 9.23
N SER A 192 13.03 9.06 8.25
CA SER A 192 13.38 8.89 6.85
C SER A 192 14.02 10.17 6.28
N ALA A 193 13.49 11.34 6.63
CA ALA A 193 13.98 12.64 6.14
C ALA A 193 15.39 12.93 6.63
N ILE A 194 15.67 12.61 7.91
CA ILE A 194 17.01 12.71 8.49
C ILE A 194 17.99 11.80 7.73
N ILE A 195 17.58 10.56 7.43
CA ILE A 195 18.41 9.58 6.69
C ILE A 195 18.67 10.03 5.25
N ALA A 196 17.67 10.62 4.60
CA ALA A 196 17.75 11.06 3.21
C ALA A 196 18.50 12.40 3.04
N GLY A 197 18.71 13.15 4.13
CA GLY A 197 19.37 14.46 4.11
C GLY A 197 18.41 15.64 3.90
N GLY A 198 17.11 15.44 4.10
CA GLY A 198 16.07 16.47 3.99
C GLY A 198 14.75 15.91 3.44
N GLU A 199 13.63 16.59 3.71
CA GLU A 199 12.30 16.18 3.24
C GLU A 199 12.15 16.22 1.71
N ASP A 200 12.78 17.20 1.05
CA ASP A 200 12.67 17.38 -0.41
C ASP A 200 13.12 16.14 -1.19
N THR A 201 14.07 15.38 -0.64
CA THR A 201 14.61 14.17 -1.26
C THR A 201 13.67 12.97 -1.15
N LEU A 202 12.73 12.98 -0.20
CA LEU A 202 11.78 11.89 0.00
C LEU A 202 10.65 11.89 -1.03
N VAL A 203 10.35 13.04 -1.63
CA VAL A 203 9.32 13.16 -2.66
C VAL A 203 9.70 12.29 -3.87
N ASP A 204 10.91 12.46 -4.39
CA ASP A 204 11.37 11.69 -5.56
C ASP A 204 11.90 10.28 -5.21
N ASN A 205 12.28 10.06 -3.94
CA ASN A 205 12.84 8.80 -3.46
C ASN A 205 12.30 8.41 -2.08
N PRO A 206 11.04 7.94 -1.98
CA PRO A 206 10.43 7.61 -0.70
C PRO A 206 11.12 6.39 -0.08
N LEU A 207 11.84 6.59 1.02
CA LEU A 207 12.59 5.53 1.71
C LEU A 207 11.70 4.53 2.46
N ILE A 208 10.40 4.79 2.53
CA ILE A 208 9.41 3.92 3.13
C ILE A 208 8.21 3.72 2.21
N CYS A 209 7.76 2.47 2.12
CA CYS A 209 6.42 2.11 1.68
C CYS A 209 5.60 1.68 2.91
N ALA A 210 4.64 2.50 3.32
CA ALA A 210 3.73 2.19 4.41
C ALA A 210 2.88 0.96 4.05
N SER A 211 2.47 0.21 5.07
CA SER A 211 1.60 -0.95 4.94
C SER A 211 0.43 -0.82 5.89
N THR A 212 -0.78 -1.12 5.44
CA THR A 212 -1.94 -1.20 6.33
C THR A 212 -2.99 -2.17 5.78
N CYS A 213 -3.87 -2.67 6.63
CA CYS A 213 -4.84 -3.68 6.22
C CYS A 213 -6.25 -3.23 6.64
N PRO A 214 -7.21 -3.04 5.70
CA PRO A 214 -8.61 -3.01 6.07
C PRO A 214 -9.02 -4.36 6.69
N VAL A 215 -10.06 -4.34 7.52
CA VAL A 215 -10.60 -5.54 8.16
C VAL A 215 -11.74 -6.08 7.31
N THR A 216 -11.67 -7.36 6.96
CA THR A 216 -12.76 -8.05 6.26
C THR A 216 -13.81 -8.57 7.24
N PRO A 217 -15.11 -8.51 6.91
CA PRO A 217 -15.69 -7.93 5.69
C PRO A 217 -15.86 -6.40 5.80
N LEU A 218 -15.44 -5.67 4.75
CA LEU A 218 -15.80 -4.27 4.47
C LEU A 218 -15.73 -3.30 5.68
N ARG A 219 -14.60 -3.27 6.38
CA ARG A 219 -14.35 -2.37 7.50
C ARG A 219 -13.02 -1.63 7.38
N LEU A 220 -13.09 -0.30 7.45
CA LEU A 220 -11.95 0.60 7.59
C LEU A 220 -11.80 0.96 9.06
N VAL A 221 -10.85 0.30 9.70
CA VAL A 221 -10.46 0.55 11.08
C VAL A 221 -9.71 1.87 11.21
N LYS A 222 -9.78 2.50 12.38
CA LYS A 222 -9.27 3.86 12.60
C LYS A 222 -7.83 4.05 12.16
N HIS A 223 -6.94 3.18 12.61
CA HIS A 223 -5.52 3.23 12.24
C HIS A 223 -5.28 3.08 10.73
N CYS A 224 -6.11 2.30 10.01
CA CYS A 224 -6.02 2.15 8.57
C CYS A 224 -6.38 3.46 7.84
N CYS A 225 -7.43 4.15 8.31
CA CYS A 225 -7.81 5.47 7.81
C CYS A 225 -6.70 6.50 8.06
N GLU A 226 -6.22 6.60 9.30
CA GLU A 226 -5.17 7.55 9.68
C GLU A 226 -3.89 7.37 8.85
N ILE A 227 -3.45 6.11 8.66
CA ILE A 227 -2.27 5.80 7.83
C ILE A 227 -2.52 6.21 6.38
N GLY A 228 -3.69 5.91 5.83
CA GLY A 228 -4.03 6.25 4.44
C GLY A 228 -4.03 7.75 4.19
N MET A 229 -4.71 8.52 5.05
CA MET A 229 -4.78 9.99 4.94
C MET A 229 -3.40 10.62 5.17
N LYS A 230 -2.68 10.21 6.22
CA LYS A 230 -1.35 10.75 6.52
C LYS A 230 -0.34 10.43 5.42
N ALA A 231 -0.39 9.24 4.84
CA ALA A 231 0.48 8.89 3.73
C ALA A 231 0.18 9.71 2.47
N ALA A 232 -1.09 10.02 2.21
CA ALA A 232 -1.47 10.91 1.11
C ALA A 232 -0.89 12.32 1.31
N GLU A 233 -1.00 12.89 2.52
CA GLU A 233 -0.41 14.20 2.87
C GLU A 233 1.12 14.22 2.72
N LEU A 234 1.78 13.13 3.09
CA LEU A 234 3.24 13.01 3.06
C LEU A 234 3.79 12.49 1.71
N SER A 235 2.93 12.21 0.72
CA SER A 235 3.30 11.59 -0.56
C SER A 235 4.08 10.26 -0.41
N ILE A 236 3.72 9.47 0.60
CA ILE A 236 4.32 8.16 0.86
C ILE A 236 3.52 7.06 0.14
N PRO A 237 4.18 6.11 -0.56
CA PRO A 237 3.50 4.93 -1.07
C PRO A 237 2.91 4.07 0.04
N VAL A 238 1.64 3.67 -0.11
CA VAL A 238 0.93 2.76 0.79
C VAL A 238 0.57 1.47 0.07
N ARG A 239 1.03 0.36 0.62
CA ARG A 239 0.51 -0.96 0.31
C ARG A 239 -0.62 -1.26 1.27
N PHE A 240 -1.86 -1.16 0.81
CA PHE A 240 -2.91 -1.84 1.55
C PHE A 240 -2.91 -3.33 1.20
N THR A 241 -3.27 -4.17 2.16
CA THR A 241 -3.37 -5.62 1.96
C THR A 241 -4.69 -6.09 2.57
N THR A 242 -5.42 -6.93 1.86
CA THR A 242 -6.68 -7.52 2.32
C THR A 242 -6.53 -9.03 2.42
N MET A 243 -7.17 -9.63 3.41
CA MET A 243 -7.08 -11.05 3.72
C MET A 243 -8.49 -11.62 3.86
N ALA A 244 -9.23 -11.58 2.75
CA ALA A 244 -10.53 -12.22 2.67
C ALA A 244 -10.36 -13.74 2.77
N LEU A 245 -11.09 -14.36 3.68
CA LEU A 245 -11.11 -15.81 3.86
C LEU A 245 -12.43 -16.35 3.31
N ALA A 246 -12.38 -17.10 2.23
CA ALA A 246 -13.55 -17.72 1.61
C ALA A 246 -14.31 -18.58 2.64
N GLY A 247 -15.58 -18.26 2.87
CA GLY A 247 -16.45 -18.97 3.82
C GLY A 247 -16.24 -18.60 5.29
N ALA A 248 -15.43 -17.58 5.61
CA ALA A 248 -15.29 -17.04 6.96
C ALA A 248 -15.52 -15.53 7.00
N THR A 249 -14.60 -14.75 6.42
CA THR A 249 -14.68 -13.28 6.38
C THR A 249 -15.13 -12.74 5.02
N SER A 250 -15.52 -13.65 4.12
CA SER A 250 -16.06 -13.39 2.79
C SER A 250 -16.96 -14.56 2.36
N PRO A 251 -17.73 -14.42 1.27
CA PRO A 251 -18.56 -15.52 0.75
C PRO A 251 -17.77 -16.80 0.52
N ILE A 252 -18.45 -17.96 0.50
CA ILE A 252 -17.78 -19.25 0.25
C ILE A 252 -17.35 -19.44 -1.21
N THR A 253 -17.94 -18.66 -2.13
CA THR A 253 -17.63 -18.73 -3.56
C THR A 253 -16.40 -17.88 -3.87
N LEU A 254 -15.48 -18.42 -4.69
CA LEU A 254 -14.25 -17.70 -5.08
C LEU A 254 -14.56 -16.36 -5.76
N ALA A 255 -15.57 -16.31 -6.64
CA ALA A 255 -15.99 -15.07 -7.28
C ALA A 255 -16.51 -14.03 -6.26
N GLY A 256 -17.25 -14.48 -5.23
CA GLY A 256 -17.73 -13.61 -4.17
C GLY A 256 -16.60 -13.10 -3.26
N THR A 257 -15.64 -13.97 -2.93
CA THR A 257 -14.41 -13.59 -2.23
C THR A 257 -13.66 -12.51 -3.00
N GLN A 258 -13.44 -12.71 -4.31
CA GLN A 258 -12.73 -11.75 -5.15
C GLN A 258 -13.48 -10.43 -5.30
N ALA A 259 -14.81 -10.46 -5.42
CA ALA A 259 -15.61 -9.25 -5.47
C ALA A 259 -15.45 -8.43 -4.18
N VAL A 260 -15.48 -9.06 -3.01
CA VAL A 260 -15.24 -8.39 -1.71
C VAL A 260 -13.80 -7.91 -1.59
N GLN A 261 -12.83 -8.70 -2.05
CA GLN A 261 -11.41 -8.37 -2.01
C GLN A 261 -11.10 -7.10 -2.84
N LYS A 262 -11.75 -6.96 -4.00
CA LYS A 262 -11.67 -5.79 -4.87
C LYS A 262 -12.40 -4.55 -4.35
N CYS A 263 -13.29 -4.67 -3.36
CA CYS A 263 -13.98 -3.52 -2.73
C CYS A 263 -13.06 -2.64 -1.86
N ARG A 264 -11.75 -2.61 -2.16
CA ARG A 264 -10.78 -1.90 -1.35
C ARG A 264 -10.76 -0.41 -1.67
N ILE A 265 -11.22 0.39 -0.72
CA ILE A 265 -11.29 1.86 -0.80
C ILE A 265 -9.94 2.50 -0.50
N SER A 266 -8.91 2.12 -1.23
CA SER A 266 -7.55 2.52 -0.86
C SER A 266 -7.09 3.88 -1.41
N ARG A 267 -7.87 4.51 -2.30
CA ARG A 267 -7.52 5.82 -2.87
C ARG A 267 -8.52 6.93 -2.60
N LEU A 268 -9.76 6.62 -2.20
CA LEU A 268 -10.73 7.66 -1.87
C LEU A 268 -10.37 8.43 -0.59
N CYS A 269 -9.65 7.82 0.34
CA CYS A 269 -9.07 8.54 1.49
C CYS A 269 -7.89 9.46 1.11
N GLY A 270 -7.34 9.34 -0.11
CA GLY A 270 -6.21 10.15 -0.59
C GLY A 270 -6.61 11.30 -1.51
N ASP A 271 -7.87 11.37 -1.96
CA ASP A 271 -8.39 12.40 -2.88
C ASP A 271 -8.86 13.67 -2.12
N ALA A 272 -8.13 14.09 -1.08
CA ALA A 272 -8.32 15.38 -0.44
C ALA A 272 -8.15 16.54 -1.46
N PRO A 273 -8.87 17.67 -1.31
CA PRO A 273 -8.81 18.78 -2.27
C PRO A 273 -7.37 19.33 -2.40
N GLY A 274 -6.75 19.09 -3.56
CA GLY A 274 -5.39 19.56 -3.88
C GLY A 274 -4.57 18.62 -4.76
N CYS A 275 -4.95 17.35 -4.89
CA CYS A 275 -4.21 16.37 -5.69
C CYS A 275 -4.79 16.31 -7.12
N SER A 276 -4.14 16.98 -8.08
CA SER A 276 -4.52 16.93 -9.51
C SER A 276 -3.44 16.23 -10.31
N THR A 277 -3.73 15.20 -11.11
CA THR A 277 -2.99 14.97 -12.36
C THR A 277 -3.62 13.89 -13.25
N ARG A 278 -3.34 14.02 -14.55
CA ARG A 278 -4.05 13.43 -15.70
C ARG A 278 -3.33 12.22 -16.32
N SER A 279 -4.20 11.37 -16.87
CA SER A 279 -4.10 10.52 -18.07
C SER A 279 -3.70 9.05 -17.90
N PRO A 280 -4.40 8.13 -18.61
CA PRO A 280 -4.45 6.71 -18.26
C PRO A 280 -3.58 5.85 -19.18
N ARG A 281 -3.04 4.76 -18.63
CA ARG A 281 -2.96 3.45 -19.31
C ARG A 281 -2.45 2.36 -18.36
N ASP A 282 -3.38 1.45 -18.05
CA ASP A 282 -3.27 0.02 -17.77
C ASP A 282 -1.97 -0.48 -17.17
N LEU A 283 -1.96 -0.62 -15.84
CA LEU A 283 -1.27 -1.70 -15.13
C LEU A 283 -1.73 -1.74 -13.66
N GLN A 284 -2.84 -2.43 -13.43
CA GLN A 284 -3.21 -2.87 -12.08
C GLN A 284 -2.46 -4.18 -11.80
N GLN A 285 -1.41 -4.12 -10.97
CA GLN A 285 -0.84 -5.36 -10.41
C GLN A 285 -1.80 -5.90 -9.35
N PHE A 286 -2.65 -6.85 -9.77
CA PHE A 286 -3.39 -7.74 -8.89
C PHE A 286 -2.56 -9.00 -8.69
N ASN A 287 -1.94 -9.15 -7.52
CA ASN A 287 -1.43 -10.44 -7.08
C ASN A 287 -2.26 -10.86 -5.88
N ASP A 288 -3.36 -11.57 -6.10
CA ASP A 288 -4.25 -12.07 -5.05
C ASP A 288 -4.23 -13.60 -5.03
N PHE A 289 -3.66 -14.18 -3.96
CA PHE A 289 -3.75 -15.61 -3.69
C PHE A 289 -4.82 -15.85 -2.61
N ASP A 290 -5.93 -16.47 -3.01
CA ASP A 290 -7.04 -16.81 -2.10
C ASP A 290 -6.66 -18.00 -1.20
N GLY A 291 -6.90 -17.83 0.09
CA GLY A 291 -6.73 -18.86 1.10
C GLY A 291 -8.02 -19.62 1.35
N SER A 292 -8.27 -20.72 0.62
CA SER A 292 -9.40 -21.61 0.94
C SER A 292 -9.09 -22.42 2.22
N LYS A 293 -9.90 -22.29 3.28
CA LYS A 293 -9.78 -23.17 4.46
C LYS A 293 -10.30 -24.58 4.13
N LYS A 294 -9.40 -25.57 4.04
CA LYS A 294 -9.77 -26.97 4.34
C LYS A 294 -9.94 -27.09 5.85
N ARG A 295 -11.00 -27.77 6.30
CA ARG A 295 -11.41 -27.98 7.71
C ARG A 295 -10.35 -28.59 8.66
N ARG A 296 -9.09 -28.81 8.22
CA ARG A 296 -8.05 -29.56 8.92
C ARG A 296 -6.66 -28.91 9.02
N SER A 297 -6.39 -27.75 8.40
CA SER A 297 -5.09 -27.08 8.59
C SER A 297 -5.13 -25.58 8.29
N CYS A 298 -4.62 -24.77 9.22
CA CYS A 298 -4.38 -23.34 9.06
C CYS A 298 -2.96 -23.15 8.48
N GLY A 299 -2.83 -22.86 7.18
CA GLY A 299 -1.57 -22.42 6.56
C GLY A 299 -1.66 -20.94 6.17
N GLY A 300 -0.55 -20.20 6.23
CA GLY A 300 -0.50 -18.74 6.01
C GLY A 300 -0.85 -18.27 4.58
N PHE A 301 -1.25 -16.99 4.47
CA PHE A 301 -2.00 -16.41 3.34
C PHE A 301 -1.49 -15.00 2.97
N SER A 302 -1.56 -14.58 1.69
CA SER A 302 -1.83 -13.18 1.27
C SER A 302 -1.55 -12.89 -0.22
N GLY A 303 -2.24 -11.86 -0.73
CA GLY A 303 -1.97 -11.13 -1.97
C GLY A 303 -1.65 -9.64 -1.73
N ASN A 304 -0.98 -8.95 -2.67
CA ASN A 304 -0.38 -7.64 -2.47
C ASN A 304 -0.69 -6.63 -3.60
N GLY A 305 -1.01 -5.39 -3.24
CA GLY A 305 -1.11 -4.24 -4.16
C GLY A 305 -0.63 -2.93 -3.52
N VAL A 306 0.28 -2.22 -4.20
CA VAL A 306 0.91 -0.97 -3.74
C VAL A 306 0.28 0.24 -4.44
N ILE A 307 0.05 1.32 -3.71
CA ILE A 307 -0.51 2.58 -4.20
C ILE A 307 0.43 3.72 -3.84
N CYS A 308 0.64 4.66 -4.76
CA CYS A 308 1.38 5.89 -4.49
C CYS A 308 0.48 7.11 -4.68
N CYS A 309 0.46 7.99 -3.69
CA CYS A 309 -0.05 9.35 -3.80
C CYS A 309 1.15 10.24 -4.07
N HIS A 310 1.12 11.00 -5.17
CA HIS A 310 2.17 11.96 -5.50
C HIS A 310 1.52 13.34 -5.64
N GLU A 311 2.21 14.35 -5.09
CA GLU A 311 1.96 15.79 -5.06
C GLU A 311 1.42 16.36 -3.73
N ARG A 312 2.21 17.26 -3.11
CA ARG A 312 1.73 18.26 -2.14
C ARG A 312 1.38 19.57 -2.86
N PRO A 313 0.31 20.26 -2.45
CA PRO A 313 0.08 21.65 -2.82
C PRO A 313 0.94 22.55 -1.92
N ASN A 314 1.91 23.27 -2.49
CA ASN A 314 2.44 24.59 -2.07
C ASN A 314 3.93 24.75 -2.40
N GLY A 315 4.21 25.42 -3.52
CA GLY A 315 5.41 26.21 -3.81
C GLY A 315 4.96 27.60 -4.30
N PRO A 316 5.78 28.66 -4.19
CA PRO A 316 5.33 30.02 -3.89
C PRO A 316 4.47 30.64 -5.00
N ILE A 317 3.48 31.42 -4.55
CA ILE A 317 2.69 32.35 -5.37
C ILE A 317 3.66 33.29 -6.09
N LEU A 318 3.82 33.06 -7.40
CA LEU A 318 4.28 34.09 -8.34
C LEU A 318 3.10 34.44 -9.25
N GLN A 319 2.31 35.41 -8.79
CA GLN A 319 1.58 36.29 -9.69
C GLN A 319 2.61 36.97 -10.61
N SER A 320 2.61 36.65 -11.90
CA SER A 320 2.83 37.66 -12.94
C SER A 320 2.52 37.11 -14.33
N ALA A 321 1.79 37.94 -15.07
CA ALA A 321 1.79 38.10 -16.52
C ALA A 321 1.30 36.93 -17.40
N PHE A 322 0.09 37.12 -17.95
CA PHE A 322 -0.21 37.11 -19.40
C PHE A 322 -1.71 37.47 -19.50
N LEU A 323 -2.11 38.74 -19.42
CA LEU A 323 -2.17 39.71 -20.52
C LEU A 323 -2.48 39.06 -21.88
N GLU A 324 -3.70 39.34 -22.33
CA GLU A 324 -4.16 39.48 -23.71
C GLU A 324 -3.25 38.95 -24.83
N ARG A 325 -3.79 38.00 -25.59
CA ARG A 325 -3.85 38.09 -27.04
C ARG A 325 -5.07 37.34 -27.55
N ARG A 326 -6.11 38.12 -27.86
CA ARG A 326 -6.90 37.89 -29.06
C ARG A 326 -5.93 37.99 -30.25
N ASP A 327 -6.09 37.07 -31.19
CA ASP A 327 -6.02 37.26 -32.64
C ASP A 327 -5.96 35.85 -33.27
N VAL A 328 -6.59 35.48 -34.37
CA VAL A 328 -7.69 35.98 -35.21
C VAL A 328 -7.86 34.82 -36.22
N ASP A 329 -9.10 34.40 -36.48
CA ASP A 329 -9.43 33.73 -37.75
C ASP A 329 -9.43 34.80 -38.84
N GLY A 330 -8.50 34.72 -39.79
CA GLY A 330 -8.33 35.66 -40.90
C GLY A 330 -6.92 35.69 -41.46
#